data_AF-A0A9Q3KEF4-F1
#
_entry.id   AF-A0A9Q3KEF4-F1
#
_cell.length_a   1.000
_cell.length_b   1.000
_cell.length_c   1.000
_cell.angle_alpha   90.00
_cell.angle_beta   90.00
_cell.angle_gamma   90.00
#
_symmetry.space_group_name_H-M   'P 1'
#
loop_
_entity.id
_entity.type
_entity.pdbx_description
1 polymer ?
#
loop_
_entity_poly.entity_id
_entity_poly.type
_entity_poly.pdbx_seq_one_letter_code
_entity_poly.pdbx_strand_id
1 'polypeptide(L)'
;PNNNLLLINISALIQCTQIVGARSITQEDGQLFRQAYDTYQNTSTLLFPNVRANPNHHYAMHIPEQLSRWGPLNGISEYGGERLVGILQKLKTNTLNGTSSKL
;
A
#
# COMPACT_ATOMS: atom_id res chain seq x y z
N PRO A 1 -27.94 6.19 6.58
CA PRO A 1 -26.49 6.20 6.90
C PRO A 1 -26.21 7.06 8.14
N ASN A 2 -25.52 6.53 9.14
CA ASN A 2 -25.11 7.32 10.29
C ASN A 2 -23.90 8.19 9.88
N ASN A 3 -24.15 9.46 9.58
CA ASN A 3 -23.12 10.38 9.07
C ASN A 3 -21.92 10.50 10.00
N ASN A 4 -22.14 10.42 11.32
CA ASN A 4 -21.05 10.42 12.30
C ASN A 4 -20.16 9.17 12.16
N LEU A 5 -20.78 8.00 11.98
CA LEU A 5 -20.05 6.75 11.78
C LEU A 5 -19.22 6.75 10.50
N LEU A 6 -19.76 7.34 9.43
CA LEU A 6 -19.03 7.52 8.17
C LEU A 6 -17.83 8.45 8.34
N LEU A 7 -17.98 9.56 9.08
CA LEU A 7 -16.89 10.48 9.37
C LEU A 7 -15.78 9.83 10.19
N ILE A 8 -16.14 9.02 11.20
CA ILE A 8 -15.16 8.25 12.00
C ILE A 8 -14.40 7.28 11.09
N ASN A 9 -15.14 6.53 10.26
CA ASN A 9 -14.56 5.54 9.35
C ASN A 9 -13.54 6.16 8.39
N ILE A 10 -13.93 7.25 7.70
CA ILE A 10 -13.04 7.89 6.72
C ILE A 10 -11.86 8.60 7.39
N SER A 11 -12.05 9.17 8.59
CA SER A 11 -10.95 9.81 9.35
C SER A 11 -9.90 8.78 9.76
N ALA A 12 -10.34 7.61 10.21
CA ALA A 12 -9.45 6.51 10.56
C ALA A 12 -8.67 6.00 9.33
N LEU A 13 -9.33 5.88 8.18
CA LEU A 13 -8.68 5.51 6.93
C LEU A 13 -7.65 6.56 6.45
N ILE A 14 -7.97 7.84 6.58
CA ILE A 14 -7.04 8.94 6.27
C ILE A 14 -5.80 8.85 7.16
N GLN A 15 -5.97 8.62 8.47
CA GLN A 15 -4.85 8.47 9.39
C GLN A 15 -3.94 7.28 9.01
N CYS A 16 -4.53 6.14 8.64
CA CYS A 16 -3.77 4.99 8.13
C CYS A 16 -2.93 5.38 6.89
N THR A 17 -3.56 6.10 5.95
CA THR A 17 -2.92 6.49 4.68
C THR A 17 -1.80 7.51 4.90
N GLN A 18 -1.96 8.44 5.84
CA GLN A 18 -0.93 9.41 6.21
C GLN A 18 0.32 8.71 6.76
N ILE A 19 0.13 7.70 7.62
CA ILE A 19 1.24 6.92 8.19
C ILE A 19 1.95 6.12 7.09
N VAL A 20 1.20 5.40 6.25
CA VAL A 20 1.78 4.64 5.11
C VAL A 20 2.57 5.54 4.16
N GLY A 21 2.06 6.75 3.92
CA GLY A 21 2.69 7.74 3.05
C GLY A 21 3.83 8.54 3.68
N ALA A 22 4.15 8.34 4.97
CA ALA A 22 5.19 9.10 5.64
C ALA A 22 6.59 8.74 5.13
N ARG A 23 7.53 9.69 5.27
CA ARG A 23 8.95 9.53 4.86
C ARG A 23 9.85 9.06 6.00
N SER A 24 9.35 9.11 7.22
CA SER A 24 9.99 8.65 8.45
C SER A 24 8.90 8.07 9.33
N ILE A 25 9.25 7.05 10.11
CA ILE A 25 8.30 6.29 10.93
C ILE A 25 8.92 6.06 12.30
N THR A 26 8.13 6.23 13.36
CA THR A 26 8.48 5.84 14.72
C THR A 26 7.72 4.57 15.14
N GLN A 27 8.02 4.05 16.32
CA GLN A 27 7.30 2.89 16.86
C GLN A 27 5.84 3.24 17.18
N GLU A 28 5.60 4.48 17.62
CA GLU A 28 4.28 5.02 17.92
C GLU A 28 3.39 5.10 16.67
N ASP A 29 3.96 5.43 15.51
CA ASP A 29 3.23 5.46 14.24
C ASP A 29 2.63 4.08 13.90
N GLY A 30 3.35 2.99 14.17
CA GLY A 30 2.82 1.64 13.98
C GLY A 30 1.63 1.33 14.91
N GLN A 31 1.68 1.82 16.16
CA GLN A 31 0.58 1.67 17.10
C GLN A 31 -0.64 2.51 16.70
N LEU A 32 -0.42 3.76 16.27
CA LEU A 32 -1.46 4.64 15.75
C LEU A 32 -2.11 4.05 14.50
N PHE A 33 -1.32 3.48 13.59
CA PHE A 33 -1.86 2.78 12.42
C PHE A 33 -2.78 1.64 12.86
N ARG A 34 -2.35 0.79 13.81
CA ARG A 34 -3.17 -0.33 14.28
C ARG A 34 -4.50 0.14 14.86
N GLN A 35 -4.48 1.14 15.74
CA GLN A 35 -5.70 1.70 16.35
C GLN A 35 -6.64 2.30 15.31
N ALA A 36 -6.09 3.04 14.34
CA ALA A 36 -6.85 3.61 13.25
C ALA A 36 -7.44 2.52 12.34
N TYR A 37 -6.66 1.49 12.01
CA TYR A 37 -7.10 0.40 11.15
C TYR A 37 -8.20 -0.44 11.81
N ASP A 38 -8.09 -0.72 13.11
CA ASP A 38 -9.15 -1.39 13.88
C ASP A 38 -10.44 -0.55 13.90
N THR A 39 -10.32 0.77 14.10
CA THR A 39 -11.47 1.69 14.03
C THR A 39 -12.12 1.68 12.64
N TYR A 40 -11.31 1.75 11.58
CA TYR A 40 -11.78 1.66 10.20
C TYR A 40 -12.48 0.32 9.95
N GLN A 41 -11.90 -0.80 10.34
CA GLN A 41 -12.46 -2.14 10.11
C GLN A 41 -13.79 -2.33 10.84
N ASN A 42 -13.84 -1.97 12.13
CA ASN A 42 -15.05 -2.12 12.95
C ASN A 42 -16.19 -1.22 12.48
N THR A 43 -15.89 0.00 12.02
CA THR A 43 -16.92 0.89 11.48
C THR A 43 -17.32 0.51 10.06
N SER A 44 -16.40 -0.05 9.26
CA SER A 44 -16.68 -0.56 7.91
C SER A 44 -17.65 -1.73 7.92
N THR A 45 -17.55 -2.66 8.88
CA THR A 45 -18.50 -3.78 8.99
C THR A 45 -19.91 -3.33 9.32
N LEU A 46 -20.05 -2.23 10.08
CA LEU A 46 -21.34 -1.62 10.40
C LEU A 46 -21.92 -0.81 9.23
N LEU A 47 -21.08 -0.06 8.51
CA LEU A 47 -21.49 0.80 7.38
C LEU A 47 -21.76 -0.01 6.11
N PHE A 48 -20.99 -1.07 5.89
CA PHE A 48 -20.97 -1.86 4.66
C PHE A 48 -21.11 -3.37 4.93
N PRO A 49 -22.19 -3.81 5.60
CA PRO A 49 -22.32 -5.20 6.07
C PRO A 49 -22.31 -6.26 4.95
N ASN A 50 -22.64 -5.85 3.72
CA ASN A 50 -22.68 -6.73 2.55
C ASN A 50 -21.36 -6.73 1.76
N VAL A 51 -20.37 -5.94 2.15
CA VAL A 51 -19.07 -5.86 1.49
C VAL A 51 -18.11 -6.83 2.18
N ARG A 52 -17.52 -7.74 1.41
CA ARG A 52 -16.54 -8.70 1.92
C ARG A 52 -15.17 -8.05 1.99
N ALA A 53 -14.42 -8.36 3.06
CA ALA A 53 -13.02 -8.01 3.15
C ALA A 53 -12.24 -8.72 2.03
N ASN A 54 -11.50 -7.93 1.24
CA ASN A 54 -10.57 -8.47 0.25
C ASN A 54 -9.23 -8.86 0.91
N PRO A 55 -8.36 -9.62 0.22
CA PRO A 55 -7.04 -9.96 0.74
C PRO A 55 -6.17 -8.75 1.11
N ASN A 56 -6.36 -7.60 0.44
CA ASN A 56 -5.62 -6.38 0.75
C ASN A 56 -6.00 -5.81 2.13
N HIS A 57 -7.25 -5.99 2.59
CA HIS A 57 -7.63 -5.62 3.97
C HIS A 57 -6.89 -6.48 4.99
N HIS A 58 -6.78 -7.78 4.72
CA HIS A 58 -6.00 -8.69 5.57
C HIS A 58 -4.52 -8.32 5.55
N TYR A 59 -3.95 -8.05 4.37
CA TYR A 59 -2.57 -7.62 4.23
C TYR A 59 -2.27 -6.33 5.02
N ALA A 60 -3.18 -5.36 4.99
CA ALA A 60 -3.02 -4.10 5.71
C ALA A 60 -2.94 -4.28 7.24
N MET A 61 -3.47 -5.37 7.81
CA MET A 61 -3.32 -5.67 9.24
C MET A 61 -1.86 -5.91 9.65
N HIS A 62 -0.99 -6.26 8.71
CA HIS A 62 0.43 -6.50 8.95
C HIS A 62 1.31 -5.27 8.78
N ILE A 63 0.75 -4.14 8.31
CA ILE A 63 1.49 -2.90 8.08
C ILE A 63 2.26 -2.42 9.33
N PRO A 64 1.71 -2.46 10.56
CA PRO A 64 2.48 -2.08 11.76
C PRO A 64 3.78 -2.86 11.93
N GLU A 65 3.76 -4.17 11.71
CA GLU A 65 4.92 -5.04 11.80
C GLU A 65 5.93 -4.74 10.67
N GLN A 66 5.43 -4.45 9.46
CA GLN A 66 6.24 -4.06 8.32
C GLN A 66 6.95 -2.72 8.56
N LEU A 67 6.21 -1.72 9.06
CA LEU A 67 6.73 -0.41 9.45
C LEU A 67 7.84 -0.54 10.50
N SER A 68 7.64 -1.39 11.51
CA SER A 68 8.64 -1.62 12.55
C SER A 68 9.91 -2.31 12.04
N ARG A 69 9.79 -3.19 11.03
CA ARG A 69 10.93 -3.99 10.52
C ARG A 69 11.70 -3.31 9.41
N TRP A 70 11.00 -2.61 8.52
CA TRP A 70 11.57 -2.07 7.28
C TRP A 70 11.55 -0.54 7.23
N GLY A 71 10.91 0.11 8.20
CA GLY A 71 10.74 1.55 8.20
C GLY A 71 9.66 2.01 7.22
N PRO A 72 9.77 3.22 6.66
CA PRO A 72 8.76 3.80 5.76
C PRO A 72 8.45 2.94 4.53
N LEU A 73 7.17 2.61 4.32
CA LEU A 73 6.74 1.70 3.23
C LEU A 73 7.03 2.26 1.83
N ASN A 74 7.09 3.58 1.68
CA ASN A 74 7.47 4.21 0.42
C ASN A 74 8.82 3.71 -0.11
N GLY A 75 9.77 3.44 0.80
CA GLY A 75 11.12 2.96 0.45
C GLY A 75 11.17 1.52 -0.04
N ILE A 76 10.15 0.72 0.25
CA ILE A 76 10.03 -0.69 -0.16
C ILE A 76 8.90 -0.93 -1.16
N SER A 77 8.29 0.15 -1.67
CA SER A 77 7.17 0.06 -2.61
C SER A 77 7.62 -0.45 -3.99
N GLU A 78 6.68 -1.07 -4.71
CA GLU A 78 6.91 -1.59 -6.07
C GLU A 78 7.23 -0.50 -7.09
N TYR A 79 6.94 0.77 -6.77
CA TYR A 79 7.15 1.93 -7.64
C TYR A 79 8.56 2.00 -8.25
N GLY A 80 9.59 1.68 -7.46
CA GLY A 80 10.97 1.65 -7.96
C GLY A 80 11.17 0.61 -9.06
N GLY A 81 10.57 -0.58 -8.88
CA GLY A 81 10.59 -1.67 -9.85
C GLY A 81 9.78 -1.34 -11.10
N GLU A 82 8.57 -0.82 -10.95
CA GLU A 82 7.74 -0.39 -12.09
C GLU A 82 8.43 0.68 -12.94
N ARG A 83 9.06 1.66 -12.29
CA ARG A 83 9.84 2.68 -12.98
C ARG A 83 11.01 2.07 -13.75
N LEU A 84 11.71 1.10 -13.16
CA LEU A 84 12.79 0.37 -13.85
C LEU A 84 12.25 -0.40 -15.05
N VAL A 85 11.14 -1.12 -14.91
CA VAL A 85 10.48 -1.83 -16.02
C VAL A 85 10.15 -0.88 -17.16
N GLY A 86 9.58 0.29 -16.85
CA GLY A 86 9.28 1.31 -17.86
C GLY A 86 10.51 1.89 -18.57
N ILE A 87 11.66 1.95 -17.89
CA ILE A 87 12.96 2.30 -18.51
C ILE A 87 13.43 1.17 -19.43
N LEU A 88 13.42 -0.07 -18.94
CA LEU A 88 13.89 -1.25 -19.68
C LEU A 88 13.06 -1.48 -20.95
N GLN A 89 11.74 -1.28 -20.89
CA GLN A 89 10.86 -1.36 -22.06
C GLN A 89 11.21 -0.34 -23.16
N LYS A 90 11.80 0.80 -22.80
CA LYS A 90 12.20 1.86 -23.75
C LYS A 90 13.58 1.61 -24.36
N LEU A 91 14.40 0.76 -23.75
CA LEU A 91 15.69 0.36 -24.32
C LEU A 91 15.41 -0.63 -25.47
N LYS A 92 15.68 -0.21 -26.71
CA LYS A 92 15.57 -1.06 -27.90
C LYS A 92 16.71 -2.09 -27.94
N THR A 93 16.63 -3.15 -27.15
CA THR A 93 17.55 -4.31 -27.25
C THR A 93 17.02 -5.46 -28.11
N ASN A 94 15.80 -5.36 -28.65
CA ASN A 94 15.25 -6.35 -29.61
C ASN A 94 15.84 -6.27 -31.04
N THR A 95 16.95 -5.56 -31.28
CA THR A 95 17.62 -5.50 -32.59
C THR A 95 18.99 -6.19 -32.62
N LEU A 96 19.23 -7.14 -31.71
CA LEU A 96 20.29 -8.13 -31.88
C LEU A 96 19.68 -9.50 -32.19
N ASN A 97 18.71 -9.53 -33.10
CA ASN A 97 18.50 -10.72 -33.90
C ASN A 97 19.77 -10.92 -34.70
N GLY A 98 20.54 -11.95 -34.34
CA GLY A 98 21.78 -12.31 -34.99
C GLY A 98 21.63 -12.23 -36.50
N THR A 99 22.35 -11.30 -37.12
CA THR A 99 22.80 -11.45 -38.49
C THR A 99 23.65 -12.71 -38.53
N SER A 100 23.02 -13.87 -38.78
CA SER A 100 23.68 -14.95 -39.49
C SER A 100 24.03 -14.38 -40.86
N SER A 101 25.22 -13.79 -40.98
CA SER A 101 25.80 -13.46 -42.27
C SER A 101 26.13 -14.77 -42.97
N LYS A 102 25.24 -15.21 -43.86
CA LYS A 102 25.64 -16.01 -45.01
C LYS A 102 26.19 -15.05 -46.06
N LEU A 103 27.51 -14.93 -46.14
CA LEU A 103 28.27 -14.65 -47.36
C LEU A 103 29.56 -15.45 -47.29
#